data_AF-A0A8S1QUZ1-F1
#
_entry.id   AF-A0A8S1QUZ1-F1
#
_cell.length_a   1.000
_cell.length_b   1.000
_cell.length_c   1.000
_cell.angle_alpha   90.00
_cell.angle_beta   90.00
_cell.angle_gamma   90.00
#
_symmetry.space_group_name_H-M   'P 1'
#
loop_
_entity.id
_entity.type
_entity.pdbx_description
1 polymer ?
#
loop_
_entity_poly.entity_id
_entity_poly.type
_entity_poly.pdbx_seq_one_letter_code
_entity_poly.pdbx_strand_id
1 'polypeptide(L)'
;MEYSEKDQIWNVIQKIKVLRQGYRLCFINDNQFTFQPWNYEQMHIYDLNSSNKEFVKTNEIIVKSGSTNCDYLFPQQYLKSKCLLIRMVRISIQQGRKRTDSLQQSKLFNLVIIQFMVNQVKMVNI
;
A
#
# COMPACT_ATOMS: atom_id res chain seq x y z
N MET A 1 11.97 -8.82 4.81
CA MET A 1 13.01 -9.22 5.78
C MET A 1 12.37 -10.19 6.73
N GLU A 2 13.15 -11.13 7.26
CA GLU A 2 12.71 -12.10 8.25
C GLU A 2 13.62 -11.99 9.47
N TYR A 3 13.03 -12.05 10.66
CA TYR A 3 13.79 -11.94 11.90
C TYR A 3 14.25 -13.31 12.35
N SER A 4 15.56 -13.51 12.53
CA SER A 4 16.12 -14.71 13.15
C SER A 4 16.13 -14.51 14.66
N GLU A 5 15.30 -15.25 15.40
CA GLU A 5 15.33 -15.22 16.87
C GLU A 5 16.64 -15.77 17.44
N LYS A 6 17.22 -16.78 16.78
CA LYS A 6 18.48 -17.41 17.21
C LYS A 6 19.63 -16.42 17.18
N ASP A 7 19.72 -15.65 16.09
CA ASP A 7 20.86 -14.77 15.83
C ASP A 7 20.54 -13.30 16.20
N GLN A 8 19.28 -13.00 16.56
CA GLN A 8 18.77 -11.67 16.89
C GLN A 8 19.00 -10.62 15.76
N ILE A 9 19.00 -11.06 14.49
CA ILE A 9 19.23 -10.21 13.32
C ILE A 9 18.09 -10.29 12.30
N TRP A 10 17.96 -9.24 11.49
CA TRP A 10 17.07 -9.21 10.33
C TRP A 10 17.80 -9.72 9.09
N ASN A 11 17.27 -10.79 8.51
CA ASN A 11 17.76 -11.37 7.27
C ASN A 11 17.04 -10.75 6.07
N VAL A 12 17.81 -10.34 5.08
CA VAL A 12 17.28 -9.85 3.80
C VAL A 12 16.95 -11.06 2.94
N ILE A 13 15.64 -11.35 2.79
CA ILE A 13 15.16 -12.45 1.94
C ILE A 13 15.32 -12.12 0.46
N GLN A 14 15.00 -10.89 0.07
CA GLN A 14 14.99 -10.48 -1.34
C GLN A 14 15.21 -8.98 -1.48
N LYS A 15 15.89 -8.58 -2.56
CA LYS A 15 15.98 -7.18 -3.01
C LYS A 15 15.24 -7.05 -4.35
N ILE A 16 14.19 -6.25 -4.37
CA ILE A 16 13.38 -6.03 -5.58
C ILE A 16 13.84 -4.73 -6.24
N LYS A 17 14.27 -4.82 -7.50
CA LYS A 17 14.58 -3.63 -8.30
C LYS A 17 13.29 -2.98 -8.77
N VAL A 18 13.15 -1.68 -8.52
CA VAL A 18 11.98 -0.89 -8.93
C VAL A 18 12.42 0.24 -9.84
N LEU A 19 11.61 0.56 -10.86
CA LEU A 19 11.88 1.68 -11.76
C LEU A 19 11.67 3.04 -11.08
N ARG A 20 10.76 3.09 -10.09
CA ARG A 20 10.40 4.28 -9.33
C ARG A 20 10.42 3.95 -7.85
N GLN A 21 10.98 4.84 -7.04
CA GLN A 21 10.97 4.73 -5.58
C GLN A 21 9.57 5.00 -5.01
N GLY A 22 9.31 4.52 -3.79
CA GLY A 22 8.07 4.76 -3.06
C GLY A 22 8.12 4.18 -1.66
N TYR A 23 7.20 4.63 -0.81
CA TYR A 23 7.13 4.21 0.60
C TYR A 23 5.86 3.41 0.93
N ARG A 24 4.92 3.30 -0.02
CA ARG A 24 3.65 2.61 0.19
C ARG A 24 3.83 1.12 -0.11
N LEU A 25 4.20 0.38 0.92
CA LEU A 25 4.27 -1.08 0.90
C LEU A 25 3.29 -1.64 1.94
N CYS A 26 2.52 -2.65 1.56
CA CYS A 26 1.55 -3.26 2.47
C CYS A 26 1.41 -4.77 2.19
N PHE A 27 1.67 -5.59 3.21
CA PHE A 27 1.39 -7.02 3.15
C PHE A 27 -0.11 -7.26 3.31
N ILE A 28 -0.68 -7.97 2.35
CA ILE A 28 -2.08 -8.44 2.40
C ILE A 28 -2.12 -9.73 3.25
N ASN A 29 -1.13 -10.59 3.06
CA ASN A 29 -0.85 -11.79 3.83
C ASN A 29 0.65 -12.17 3.69
N ASP A 30 1.04 -13.36 4.13
CA ASP A 30 2.44 -13.80 4.13
C ASP A 30 3.00 -14.06 2.73
N ASN A 31 2.13 -14.32 1.76
CA ASN A 31 2.48 -14.68 0.39
C ASN A 31 2.18 -13.56 -0.62
N GLN A 32 1.60 -12.43 -0.18
CA GLN A 32 1.21 -11.36 -1.08
C GLN A 32 1.38 -10.00 -0.43
N PHE A 33 1.99 -9.08 -1.17
CA PHE A 33 2.03 -7.68 -0.80
C PHE A 33 1.77 -6.76 -2.00
N THR A 34 1.48 -5.52 -1.66
CA THR A 34 1.24 -4.44 -2.62
C THR A 34 2.30 -3.36 -2.44
N PHE A 35 2.73 -2.79 -3.55
CA PHE A 35 3.68 -1.68 -3.56
C PHE A 35 3.19 -0.60 -4.53
N GLN A 36 3.06 0.63 -4.05
CA GLN A 36 2.74 1.77 -4.90
C GLN A 36 3.93 2.73 -4.93
N PRO A 37 4.55 2.96 -6.11
CA PRO A 37 5.58 3.96 -6.27
C PRO A 37 5.06 5.38 -5.98
N TRP A 38 5.99 6.29 -5.66
CA TRP A 38 5.65 7.69 -5.42
C TRP A 38 5.11 8.35 -6.69
N ASN A 39 4.03 9.12 -6.51
CA ASN A 39 3.32 9.85 -7.57
C ASN A 39 3.02 9.00 -8.81
N TYR A 40 2.66 7.73 -8.59
CA TYR A 40 2.36 6.79 -9.65
C TYR A 40 0.95 6.24 -9.49
N GLU A 41 0.20 6.22 -10.59
CA GLU A 41 -1.18 5.77 -10.63
C GLU A 41 -1.31 4.26 -10.75
N GLN A 42 -0.21 3.51 -10.70
CA GLN A 42 -0.24 2.06 -10.69
C GLN A 42 0.27 1.55 -9.34
N MET A 43 -0.51 0.66 -8.74
CA MET A 43 -0.10 -0.13 -7.60
C MET A 43 0.24 -1.53 -8.08
N HIS A 44 1.44 -1.97 -7.77
CA HIS A 44 1.92 -3.30 -8.13
C HIS A 44 1.47 -4.32 -7.07
N ILE A 45 1.12 -5.52 -7.53
CA ILE A 45 0.88 -6.68 -6.69
C ILE A 45 2.06 -7.64 -6.88
N TYR A 46 2.57 -8.12 -5.77
CA TYR A 46 3.64 -9.11 -5.72
C TYR A 46 3.14 -10.35 -4.98
N ASP A 47 3.31 -11.50 -5.61
CA ASP A 47 3.00 -12.81 -5.03
C ASP A 47 4.29 -13.61 -4.82
N LEU A 48 4.33 -14.38 -3.73
CA LEU A 48 5.42 -15.29 -3.42
C LEU A 48 5.37 -16.49 -4.37
N ASN A 49 6.41 -16.66 -5.17
CA ASN A 49 6.57 -17.84 -6.01
C ASN A 49 6.91 -19.05 -5.13
N SER A 50 6.09 -20.10 -5.23
CA SER A 50 6.20 -21.29 -4.38
C SER A 50 7.49 -22.07 -4.58
N SER A 51 8.07 -22.01 -5.79
CA SER A 51 9.21 -22.83 -6.22
C SER A 51 10.55 -22.27 -5.74
N ASN A 52 10.75 -20.97 -5.84
CA ASN A 52 12.01 -20.31 -5.46
C ASN A 52 11.91 -19.46 -4.19
N LYS A 53 10.71 -19.31 -3.61
CA LYS A 53 10.44 -18.49 -2.42
C LYS A 53 10.79 -17.01 -2.61
N GLU A 54 10.70 -16.52 -3.84
CA GLU A 54 10.88 -15.10 -4.16
C GLU A 54 9.55 -14.45 -4.54
N PHE A 55 9.35 -13.20 -4.14
CA PHE A 55 8.21 -12.41 -4.58
C PHE A 55 8.42 -11.92 -6.02
N VAL A 56 7.42 -12.16 -6.86
CA VAL A 56 7.39 -11.71 -8.25
C VAL A 56 6.21 -10.79 -8.48
N LYS A 57 6.39 -9.75 -9.29
CA LYS A 57 5.30 -8.87 -9.68
C LYS A 57 4.36 -9.64 -10.60
N THR A 58 3.11 -9.83 -10.17
CA THR A 58 2.12 -10.61 -10.91
C THR A 58 1.07 -9.75 -11.56
N ASN A 59 0.77 -8.58 -10.98
CA ASN A 59 -0.31 -7.73 -11.48
C ASN A 59 -0.09 -6.25 -11.16
N GLU A 60 -0.90 -5.40 -11.77
CA GLU A 60 -0.97 -3.96 -11.52
C GLU A 60 -2.44 -3.50 -11.46
N ILE A 61 -2.73 -2.63 -10.51
CA ILE A 61 -4.03 -1.99 -10.39
C ILE A 61 -3.84 -0.49 -10.63
N ILE A 62 -4.67 0.07 -11.51
CA ILE A 62 -4.75 1.52 -11.70
C ILE A 62 -5.45 2.13 -10.49
N VAL A 63 -4.73 2.95 -9.74
CA VAL A 63 -5.21 3.72 -8.61
C VAL A 63 -5.36 5.18 -9.03
N LYS A 64 -6.61 5.61 -9.20
CA LYS A 64 -6.91 7.03 -9.47
C LYS A 64 -6.33 7.90 -8.36
N SER A 65 -5.42 8.80 -8.70
CA SER A 65 -4.92 9.79 -7.76
C SER A 65 -5.80 11.03 -7.82
N GLY A 66 -6.50 11.36 -6.73
CA GLY A 66 -7.35 12.55 -6.68
C GLY A 66 -6.58 13.88 -6.72
N SER A 67 -5.24 13.84 -6.61
CA SER A 67 -4.38 15.01 -6.81
C SER A 67 -2.98 14.59 -7.27
N THR A 68 -2.32 15.49 -8.01
CA THR A 68 -0.92 15.38 -8.45
C THR A 68 0.10 15.53 -7.31
N ASN A 69 -0.35 16.02 -6.15
CA ASN A 69 0.49 16.29 -4.97
C ASN A 69 0.13 15.37 -3.80
N CYS A 70 -0.06 14.07 -4.06
CA CYS A 70 -0.29 13.12 -2.97
C CYS A 70 1.01 12.89 -2.19
N ASP A 71 1.09 13.47 -0.98
CA ASP A 71 2.22 13.26 -0.07
C ASP A 71 2.46 11.77 0.18
N TYR A 72 3.74 11.40 0.19
CA TYR A 72 4.24 10.05 0.45
C TYR A 72 4.17 9.65 1.93
N LEU A 73 3.75 10.57 2.80
CA LEU A 73 3.78 10.42 4.26
C LEU A 73 2.69 9.49 4.82
N PHE A 74 1.82 8.94 3.98
CA PHE A 74 0.71 8.12 4.44
C PHE A 74 0.90 6.65 4.08
N PRO A 75 0.89 5.76 5.10
CA PRO A 75 1.04 4.34 4.88
C PRO A 75 -0.19 3.78 4.17
N GLN A 76 0.05 2.67 3.48
CA GLN A 76 -1.00 1.83 2.93
C GLN A 76 -1.31 0.73 3.96
N GLN A 77 -2.58 0.49 4.23
CA GLN A 77 -3.00 -0.45 5.27
C GLN A 77 -4.04 -1.43 4.73
N TYR A 78 -3.84 -2.72 5.00
CA TYR A 78 -4.83 -3.76 4.70
C TYR A 78 -5.64 -4.09 5.95
N LEU A 79 -6.95 -3.87 5.88
CA LEU A 79 -7.91 -4.22 6.90
C LEU A 79 -8.46 -5.63 6.62
N LYS A 80 -7.84 -6.63 7.24
CA LYS A 80 -8.14 -8.06 7.03
C LYS A 80 -9.62 -8.40 7.22
N SER A 81 -10.27 -7.88 8.26
CA SER A 81 -11.69 -8.17 8.57
C SER A 81 -12.68 -7.73 7.48
N LYS A 82 -12.28 -6.83 6.59
CA LYS A 82 -13.12 -6.32 5.50
C LYS A 82 -12.54 -6.63 4.11
N CYS A 83 -11.43 -7.36 4.06
CA CYS A 83 -10.61 -7.56 2.86
C CYS A 83 -10.35 -6.25 2.09
N LEU A 84 -10.03 -5.19 2.86
CA LEU A 84 -10.03 -3.83 2.36
C LEU A 84 -8.64 -3.22 2.39
N LEU A 85 -8.15 -2.77 1.24
CA LEU A 85 -6.92 -1.99 1.19
C LEU A 85 -7.26 -0.50 1.23
N ILE A 86 -6.77 0.14 2.29
CA ILE A 86 -6.95 1.56 2.55
C ILE A 86 -5.69 2.29 2.09
N ARG A 87 -5.88 3.20 1.13
CA ARG A 87 -4.90 4.20 0.75
C ARG A 87 -5.30 5.52 1.39
N MET A 88 -4.55 5.97 2.39
CA MET A 88 -4.74 7.29 2.99
C MET A 88 -4.05 8.36 2.15
N VAL A 89 -4.78 9.43 1.82
CA VAL A 89 -4.22 10.65 1.23
C VAL A 89 -4.64 11.81 2.12
N ARG A 90 -3.68 12.64 2.53
CA ARG A 90 -3.99 13.91 3.19
C ARG A 90 -3.95 15.00 2.13
N ILE A 91 -5.04 15.77 2.06
CA ILE A 91 -5.06 17.01 1.28
C ILE A 91 -4.86 18.13 2.28
N SER A 92 -3.71 18.78 2.23
CA SER A 92 -3.50 20.05 2.93
C SER A 92 -4.17 21.16 2.11
N ILE A 93 -5.43 21.47 2.44
CA ILE A 93 -6.06 22.68 1.91
C ILE A 93 -5.38 23.85 2.62
N GLN A 94 -4.43 24.52 1.95
CA GLN A 94 -4.00 25.84 2.37
C GLN A 94 -5.12 26.82 2.02
N GLN A 95 -6.09 26.99 2.93
CA GLN A 95 -7.00 28.12 2.81
C GLN A 95 -6.17 29.39 3.01
N GLY A 96 -6.16 30.25 1.99
CA GLY A 96 -5.54 31.57 2.04
C GLY A 96 -6.03 32.31 3.27
N ARG A 97 -5.10 32.58 4.18
CA ARG A 97 -5.34 33.19 5.49
C ARG A 97 -5.79 34.65 5.31
N LYS A 98 -7.09 34.92 5.21
CA LYS A 98 -7.63 36.19 5.70
C LYS A 98 -7.67 36.07 7.22
N ARG A 99 -6.85 36.89 7.89
CA ARG A 99 -6.79 37.00 9.37
C ARG A 99 -8.19 37.31 9.91
N THR A 100 -8.80 36.34 10.56
CA THR A 100 -9.66 36.54 11.73
C THR A 100 -9.47 35.31 12.62
N ASP A 101 -9.30 35.58 13.90
CA ASP A 101 -8.85 34.65 14.93
C ASP A 101 -9.73 33.40 15.09
N SER A 102 -9.12 32.35 15.66
CA SER A 102 -9.58 30.96 15.86
C SER A 102 -9.32 29.98 14.69
N LEU A 103 -8.10 29.43 14.66
CA LEU A 103 -7.67 28.42 13.69
C LEU A 103 -8.17 27.01 14.10
N GLN A 104 -9.41 26.65 13.75
CA GLN A 104 -9.77 25.23 13.62
C GLN A 104 -9.21 24.70 12.28
N GLN A 105 -8.11 23.95 12.33
CA GLN A 105 -7.67 23.14 11.18
C GLN A 105 -8.62 21.96 10.99
N SER A 106 -9.61 22.07 10.11
CA SER A 106 -10.36 20.90 9.65
C SER A 106 -9.48 20.07 8.71
N LYS A 107 -8.95 18.95 9.20
CA LYS A 107 -8.24 17.95 8.38
C LYS A 107 -9.28 17.16 7.59
N LEU A 108 -9.39 17.39 6.28
CA LEU A 108 -10.17 16.52 5.40
C LEU A 108 -9.25 15.41 4.87
N PHE A 109 -9.63 14.16 5.17
CA PHE A 109 -8.97 12.97 4.65
C PHE A 109 -9.82 12.40 3.52
N ASN A 110 -9.26 12.30 2.32
CA ASN A 110 -9.91 11.56 1.24
C ASN A 110 -9.46 10.10 1.35
N LEU A 111 -10.44 9.22 1.57
CA LEU A 111 -10.24 7.78 1.68
C LEU A 111 -10.45 7.16 0.29
N VAL A 112 -9.39 6.65 -0.33
CA VAL A 112 -9.54 5.78 -1.50
C VAL A 112 -9.60 4.34 -0.99
N ILE A 113 -10.76 3.73 -1.18
CA ILE A 113 -11.04 2.35 -0.78
C ILE A 113 -10.86 1.46 -2.01
N ILE A 114 -9.90 0.52 -1.94
CA ILE A 114 -9.78 -0.54 -2.94
C ILE A 114 -10.28 -1.83 -2.28
N GLN A 115 -11.46 -2.28 -2.70
CA GLN A 115 -11.99 -3.58 -2.29
C GLN A 115 -11.26 -4.65 -3.12
N PHE A 116 -10.47 -5.48 -2.45
CA PHE A 116 -9.98 -6.70 -3.08
C PHE A 116 -11.13 -7.72 -3.04
N MET A 117 -11.68 -8.05 -4.22
CA MET A 117 -12.42 -9.30 -4.34
C MET A 117 -11.38 -10.42 -4.35
N VAL A 118 -11.07 -10.96 -3.18
CA VAL A 118 -10.35 -12.22 -3.10
C VAL A 118 -11.27 -13.25 -3.75
N ASN A 119 -10.97 -13.63 -5.00
CA ASN A 119 -11.55 -14.81 -5.60
C ASN A 119 -11.19 -15.98 -4.70
N GLN A 120 -12.12 -16.35 -3.81
CA GLN A 120 -12.13 -17.65 -3.18
C GLN A 120 -12.33 -18.64 -4.31
N VAL A 121 -11.22 -19.13 -4.88
CA VAL A 121 -11.24 -20.31 -5.73
C VAL A 121 -11.80 -21.41 -4.84
N LYS A 122 -13.09 -21.71 -5.02
CA LYS A 122 -13.72 -22.90 -4.48
C LYS A 122 -12.88 -24.06 -4.98
N MET A 123 -12.11 -24.70 -4.10
CA MET A 123 -11.63 -26.04 -4.36
C MET A 123 -12.87 -26.92 -4.47
N VAL A 124 -13.26 -27.22 -5.71
CA VAL A 124 -14.15 -28.34 -6.01
C VAL A 124 -13.29 -29.57 -5.71
N ASN A 125 -13.60 -30.26 -4.60
CA ASN A 125 -13.10 -31.61 -4.38
C ASN A 125 -13.66 -32.48 -5.51
N ILE A 126 -12.76 -33.03 -6.33
CA ILE A 126 -13.03 -34.20 -7.18
C ILE A 126 -12.15 -35.31 -6.63
#